data_AF-A0A6M8MSX4-F1
#
_entry.id   AF-A0A6M8MSX4-F1
#
_cell.length_a   1.000
_cell.length_b   1.000
_cell.length_c   1.000
_cell.angle_alpha   90.00
_cell.angle_beta   90.00
_cell.angle_gamma   90.00
#
_symmetry.space_group_name_H-M   'P 1'
#
loop_
_entity.id
_entity.type
_entity.pdbx_description
1 polymer ?
#
loop_
_entity_poly.entity_id
_entity_poly.type
_entity_poly.pdbx_seq_one_letter_code
_entity_poly.pdbx_strand_id
1 'polypeptide(L)'
;MTQPCKASVPTGQRVESHAAWARAEADANVLRESGVARDGYVAVKAWPAATNPRGKAASVIEDYWITVLLERPVHGELSLIALRVMRELGIRHGVPFKGLEERPDLTLPGELKSIAERILQQVMADRLVRLEPAQEALLRARYIHISAHWTPEGPFLFSKPAPLKRRNVHLNRPQKGYPE
;
A
#
# COMPACT_ATOMS: atom_id res chain seq x y z
N MET A 1 -4.60 -3.29 -3.90
CA MET A 1 -5.64 -4.20 -3.39
C MET A 1 -6.84 -4.22 -4.32
N THR A 2 -7.51 -5.36 -4.44
CA THR A 2 -8.71 -5.54 -5.27
C THR A 2 -9.94 -5.02 -4.54
N GLN A 3 -10.91 -4.51 -5.30
CA GLN A 3 -12.18 -4.07 -4.73
C GLN A 3 -13.00 -5.30 -4.35
N PRO A 4 -13.57 -5.38 -3.12
CA PRO A 4 -14.50 -6.43 -2.77
C PRO A 4 -15.68 -6.46 -3.75
N CYS A 5 -16.01 -7.64 -4.23
CA CYS A 5 -17.12 -7.85 -5.16
C CYS A 5 -18.18 -8.73 -4.52
N LYS A 6 -19.44 -8.49 -4.89
CA LYS A 6 -20.56 -9.31 -4.43
C LYS A 6 -20.73 -10.50 -5.37
N ALA A 7 -20.91 -11.69 -4.79
CA ALA A 7 -21.26 -12.92 -5.50
C ALA A 7 -22.54 -13.48 -4.89
N SER A 8 -23.43 -14.00 -5.74
CA SER A 8 -24.68 -14.62 -5.32
C SER A 8 -24.65 -16.07 -5.76
N VAL A 9 -24.78 -17.00 -4.82
CA VAL A 9 -24.70 -18.44 -5.07
C VAL A 9 -25.95 -19.15 -4.53
N PRO A 10 -26.43 -20.21 -5.18
CA PRO A 10 -27.47 -21.06 -4.61
C PRO A 10 -27.08 -21.60 -3.22
N THR A 11 -28.04 -21.68 -2.30
CA THR A 11 -27.82 -22.23 -0.97
C THR A 11 -27.23 -23.64 -1.06
N GLY A 12 -26.14 -23.88 -0.31
CA GLY A 12 -25.41 -25.14 -0.32
C GLY A 12 -24.35 -25.27 -1.42
N GLN A 13 -24.27 -24.32 -2.35
CA GLN A 13 -23.18 -24.25 -3.32
C GLN A 13 -21.97 -23.49 -2.74
N ARG A 14 -20.77 -24.01 -3.00
CA ARG A 14 -19.51 -23.39 -2.58
C ARG A 14 -19.23 -22.11 -3.38
N VAL A 15 -18.97 -21.00 -2.68
CA VAL A 15 -18.65 -19.68 -3.28
C VAL A 15 -17.40 -19.73 -4.16
N GLU A 16 -16.49 -20.67 -3.88
CA GLU A 16 -15.24 -20.87 -4.63
C GLU A 16 -15.49 -21.33 -6.08
N SER A 17 -16.67 -21.89 -6.37
CA SER A 17 -17.07 -22.26 -7.74
C SER A 17 -17.54 -21.07 -8.58
N HIS A 18 -17.77 -19.91 -7.96
CA HIS A 18 -18.32 -18.74 -8.64
C HIS A 18 -17.23 -18.00 -9.47
N ALA A 19 -17.61 -17.44 -10.63
CA ALA A 19 -16.66 -16.75 -11.51
C ALA A 19 -15.93 -15.57 -10.85
N ALA A 20 -16.56 -14.91 -9.87
CA ALA A 20 -15.95 -13.85 -9.08
C ALA A 20 -14.78 -14.36 -8.20
N TRP A 21 -14.86 -15.60 -7.70
CA TRP A 21 -13.76 -16.23 -7.00
C TRP A 21 -12.56 -16.45 -7.94
N ALA A 22 -12.79 -17.01 -9.14
CA ALA A 22 -11.74 -17.23 -10.12
C ALA A 22 -11.00 -15.94 -10.51
N ARG A 23 -11.74 -14.82 -10.64
CA ARG A 23 -11.14 -13.49 -10.88
C ARG A 23 -10.30 -13.02 -9.69
N ALA A 24 -10.81 -13.17 -8.47
CA ALA A 24 -10.05 -12.83 -7.27
C ALA A 24 -8.78 -13.70 -7.13
N GLU A 25 -8.83 -14.98 -7.51
CA GLU A 25 -7.67 -15.88 -7.48
C GLU A 25 -6.62 -15.47 -8.52
N ALA A 26 -7.04 -15.05 -9.72
CA ALA A 26 -6.14 -14.49 -10.71
C ALA A 26 -5.43 -13.23 -10.20
N ASP A 27 -6.16 -12.31 -9.57
CA ASP A 27 -5.58 -11.12 -8.94
C ASP A 27 -4.65 -11.47 -7.77
N ALA A 28 -5.00 -12.49 -6.97
CA ALA A 28 -4.17 -12.98 -5.88
C ALA A 28 -2.86 -13.59 -6.39
N ASN A 29 -2.89 -14.34 -7.50
CA ASN A 29 -1.70 -14.88 -8.14
C ASN A 29 -0.75 -13.79 -8.61
N VAL A 30 -1.26 -12.71 -9.23
CA VAL A 30 -0.44 -11.55 -9.62
C VAL A 30 0.28 -10.95 -8.40
N LEU A 31 -0.40 -10.86 -7.25
CA LEU A 31 0.23 -10.36 -6.02
C LEU A 31 1.28 -11.33 -5.47
N ARG A 32 1.03 -12.65 -5.52
CA ARG A 32 2.01 -13.67 -5.11
C ARG A 32 3.27 -13.61 -5.97
N GLU A 33 3.11 -13.56 -7.29
CA GLU A 33 4.21 -13.46 -8.27
C GLU A 33 5.00 -12.16 -8.13
N SER A 34 4.35 -11.06 -7.76
CA SER A 34 5.04 -9.80 -7.51
C SER A 34 6.00 -9.81 -6.30
N GLY A 35 5.93 -10.86 -5.45
CA GLY A 35 6.73 -10.97 -4.23
C GLY A 35 6.36 -9.97 -3.14
N VAL A 36 5.24 -9.24 -3.27
CA VAL A 36 4.84 -8.16 -2.36
C VAL A 36 4.55 -8.65 -0.93
N ALA A 37 4.19 -9.91 -0.75
CA ALA A 37 3.97 -10.49 0.58
C ALA A 37 5.28 -10.83 1.29
N ARG A 38 6.28 -11.33 0.55
CA ARG A 38 7.56 -11.87 1.03
C ARG A 38 7.41 -12.82 2.23
N ASP A 39 7.46 -12.26 3.44
CA ASP A 39 7.38 -12.98 4.71
C ASP A 39 5.92 -13.15 5.22
N GLY A 40 4.95 -12.61 4.47
CA GLY A 40 3.52 -12.72 4.70
C GLY A 40 2.80 -13.65 3.71
N TYR A 41 1.49 -13.44 3.54
CA TYR A 41 0.68 -14.26 2.65
C TYR A 41 -0.37 -13.45 1.87
N VAL A 42 -0.80 -14.03 0.74
CA VAL A 42 -1.90 -13.54 -0.10
C VAL A 42 -2.97 -14.62 -0.19
N ALA A 43 -4.21 -14.28 0.11
CA ALA A 43 -5.35 -15.19 0.08
C ALA A 43 -6.59 -14.54 -0.52
N VAL A 44 -7.44 -15.32 -1.18
CA VAL A 44 -8.81 -14.91 -1.46
C VAL A 44 -9.64 -15.18 -0.20
N LYS A 45 -10.41 -14.18 0.25
CA LYS A 45 -11.35 -14.33 1.35
C LYS A 45 -12.77 -14.06 0.87
N ALA A 46 -13.69 -14.87 1.37
CA ALA A 46 -15.12 -14.64 1.21
C ALA A 46 -15.81 -14.61 2.58
N TRP A 47 -16.81 -13.75 2.74
CA TRP A 47 -17.68 -13.73 3.91
C TRP A 47 -19.12 -13.42 3.49
N PRO A 48 -20.14 -13.89 4.23
CA PRO A 48 -21.53 -13.60 3.91
C PRO A 48 -21.81 -12.10 3.89
N ALA A 49 -22.52 -11.63 2.88
CA ALA A 49 -23.05 -10.28 2.84
C ALA A 49 -24.31 -10.22 3.71
N ALA A 50 -24.39 -9.23 4.60
CA ALA A 50 -25.58 -9.03 5.42
C ALA A 50 -26.82 -8.86 4.53
N THR A 51 -27.81 -9.73 4.74
CA THR A 51 -29.13 -9.62 4.12
C THR A 51 -30.08 -8.96 5.11
N ASN A 52 -30.96 -8.08 4.62
CA ASN A 52 -32.00 -7.49 5.47
C ASN A 52 -33.06 -8.57 5.76
N PRO A 53 -33.26 -8.98 7.03
CA PRO A 53 -34.22 -10.01 7.39
C PRO A 53 -35.63 -9.41 7.41
N ARG A 54 -36.15 -8.98 6.26
CA ARG A 54 -37.53 -8.46 6.17
C ARG A 54 -38.54 -9.61 6.13
N GLY A 55 -38.59 -10.45 7.17
CA GLY A 55 -39.63 -11.48 7.37
C GLY A 55 -39.90 -12.41 6.18
N LYS A 56 -38.97 -12.53 5.22
CA LYS A 56 -39.12 -13.36 4.03
C LYS A 56 -38.66 -14.78 4.35
N ALA A 57 -39.30 -15.76 3.69
CA ALA A 57 -38.84 -17.14 3.69
C ALA A 57 -37.34 -17.21 3.35
N ALA A 58 -36.66 -18.25 3.86
CA ALA A 58 -35.23 -18.45 3.63
C ALA A 58 -34.93 -18.35 2.12
N SER A 59 -33.99 -17.48 1.76
CA SER A 59 -33.57 -17.28 0.37
C SER A 59 -32.87 -18.55 -0.12
N VAL A 60 -33.20 -18.99 -1.34
CA VAL A 60 -32.47 -20.05 -2.06
C VAL A 60 -31.12 -19.54 -2.59
N ILE A 61 -30.81 -18.26 -2.39
CA ILE A 61 -29.59 -17.59 -2.80
C ILE A 61 -28.91 -16.97 -1.57
N GLU A 62 -27.62 -17.26 -1.43
CA GLU A 62 -26.72 -16.68 -0.44
C GLU A 62 -25.81 -15.67 -1.12
N ASP A 63 -25.65 -14.50 -0.49
CA ASP A 63 -24.77 -13.45 -0.98
C ASP A 63 -23.45 -13.46 -0.20
N TYR A 64 -22.33 -13.32 -0.91
CA TYR A 64 -20.98 -13.26 -0.36
C TYR A 64 -20.25 -12.02 -0.87
N TRP A 65 -19.43 -11.42 -0.01
CA TRP A 65 -18.35 -10.53 -0.42
C TRP A 65 -17.10 -11.36 -0.66
N ILE A 66 -16.42 -11.12 -1.78
CA ILE A 66 -15.16 -11.77 -2.16
C ILE A 66 -14.11 -10.68 -2.39
N THR A 67 -12.92 -10.85 -1.80
CA THR A 67 -11.78 -9.94 -1.99
C THR A 67 -10.45 -10.69 -1.92
N VAL A 68 -9.38 -10.01 -2.32
CA VAL A 68 -8.00 -10.47 -2.05
C VAL A 68 -7.48 -9.80 -0.79
N LEU A 69 -7.00 -10.62 0.14
CA LEU A 69 -6.29 -10.22 1.35
C LEU A 69 -4.78 -10.33 1.10
N LEU A 70 -4.05 -9.34 1.60
CA LEU A 70 -2.60 -9.36 1.75
C LEU A 70 -2.31 -9.04 3.21
N GLU A 71 -1.62 -9.96 3.88
CA GLU A 71 -1.12 -9.77 5.24
C GLU A 71 0.39 -9.96 5.21
N ARG A 72 1.14 -9.01 5.75
CA ARG A 72 2.60 -9.05 5.76
C ARG A 72 3.17 -8.15 6.85
N PRO A 73 4.36 -8.46 7.40
CA PRO A 73 5.10 -7.51 8.22
C PRO A 73 5.60 -6.35 7.36
N VAL A 74 5.55 -5.12 7.90
CA VAL A 74 6.12 -3.93 7.25
C VAL A 74 6.97 -3.16 8.27
N HIS A 75 8.20 -2.88 7.87
CA HIS A 75 9.21 -2.17 8.65
C HIS A 75 9.09 -0.65 8.41
N GLY A 76 9.16 0.15 9.47
CA GLY A 76 9.03 1.62 9.43
C GLY A 76 10.32 2.37 9.10
N GLU A 77 11.45 1.68 9.03
CA GLU A 77 12.80 2.23 8.98
C GLU A 77 13.12 2.94 7.64
N LEU A 78 12.28 2.80 6.62
CA LEU A 78 12.37 3.60 5.39
C LEU A 78 12.20 5.10 5.65
N SER A 79 11.42 5.46 6.66
CA SER A 79 11.28 6.86 7.10
C SER A 79 12.61 7.49 7.54
N LEU A 80 13.56 6.68 8.01
CA LEU A 80 14.90 7.13 8.41
C LEU A 80 15.75 7.60 7.22
N ILE A 81 15.43 7.18 6.00
CA ILE A 81 16.05 7.70 4.79
C ILE A 81 15.50 9.10 4.48
N ALA A 82 14.17 9.28 4.53
CA ALA A 82 13.56 10.58 4.33
C ALA A 82 14.05 11.61 5.37
N LEU A 83 14.20 11.19 6.63
CA LEU A 83 14.81 11.99 7.69
C LEU A 83 16.22 12.48 7.30
N ARG A 84 17.09 11.58 6.84
CA ARG A 84 18.46 11.92 6.42
C ARG A 84 18.45 12.88 5.23
N VAL A 85 17.61 12.63 4.22
CA VAL A 85 17.47 13.53 3.07
C VAL A 85 17.10 14.94 3.51
N MET A 86 16.08 15.08 4.36
CA MET A 86 15.63 16.39 4.84
C MET A 86 16.68 17.07 5.73
N ARG A 87 17.42 16.29 6.53
CA ARG A 87 18.54 16.81 7.34
C ARG A 87 19.63 17.41 6.46
N GLU A 88 20.12 16.67 5.46
CA GLU A 88 21.19 17.14 4.57
C GLU A 88 20.76 18.36 3.76
N LEU A 89 19.51 18.38 3.27
CA LEU A 89 18.94 19.57 2.63
C LEU A 89 18.89 20.76 3.58
N GLY A 90 18.43 20.56 4.83
CA GLY A 90 18.38 21.63 5.83
C GLY A 90 19.77 22.20 6.15
N ILE A 91 20.77 21.33 6.35
CA ILE A 91 22.15 21.75 6.60
C ILE A 91 22.71 22.54 5.41
N ARG A 92 22.46 22.09 4.17
CA ARG A 92 22.84 22.83 2.95
C ARG A 92 22.26 24.25 2.92
N HIS A 93 21.12 24.46 3.56
CA HIS A 93 20.45 25.75 3.71
C HIS A 93 20.69 26.44 5.08
N GLY A 94 21.72 26.04 5.81
CA GLY A 94 22.16 26.72 7.04
C GLY A 94 21.39 26.35 8.31
N VAL A 95 20.53 25.33 8.27
CA VAL A 95 19.83 24.85 9.47
C VAL A 95 20.82 24.07 10.35
N PRO A 96 21.00 24.44 11.64
CA PRO A 96 22.01 23.85 12.52
C PRO A 96 21.54 22.52 13.12
N PHE A 97 21.23 21.52 12.28
CA PHE A 97 20.84 20.20 12.75
C PHE A 97 22.02 19.43 13.35
N LYS A 98 21.77 18.77 14.48
CA LYS A 98 22.74 17.88 15.14
C LYS A 98 23.05 16.65 14.30
N GLY A 99 24.18 16.01 14.59
CA GLY A 99 24.54 14.69 14.09
C GLY A 99 23.52 13.61 14.46
N LEU A 100 23.55 12.49 13.74
CA LEU A 100 22.72 11.30 14.03
C LEU A 100 23.49 10.22 14.80
N GLU A 101 24.79 10.42 15.03
CA GLU A 101 25.71 9.48 15.69
C GLU A 101 25.33 9.21 17.15
N GLU A 102 24.75 10.21 17.82
CA GLU A 102 24.27 10.12 19.21
C GLU A 102 22.85 9.53 19.32
N ARG A 103 22.27 9.05 18.21
CA ARG A 103 20.87 8.60 18.12
C ARG A 103 20.77 7.15 17.65
N PRO A 104 21.03 6.18 18.55
CA PRO A 104 20.97 4.75 18.19
C PRO A 104 19.58 4.32 17.70
N ASP A 105 18.52 4.99 18.19
CA ASP A 105 17.13 4.81 17.74
C ASP A 105 16.89 5.19 16.27
N LEU A 106 17.79 5.99 15.68
CA LEU A 106 17.72 6.43 14.28
C LEU A 106 18.70 5.69 13.37
N THR A 107 19.29 4.59 13.86
CA THR A 107 20.23 3.77 13.10
C THR A 107 19.53 3.07 11.94
N LEU A 108 20.12 3.16 10.74
CA LEU A 108 19.62 2.43 9.59
C LEU A 108 19.98 0.95 9.67
N PRO A 109 19.02 0.05 9.40
CA PRO A 109 19.30 -1.35 9.08
C PRO A 109 20.35 -1.48 7.98
N GLY A 110 21.22 -2.48 8.07
CA GLY A 110 22.33 -2.68 7.13
C GLY A 110 21.89 -2.71 5.66
N GLU A 111 20.77 -3.39 5.37
CA GLU A 111 20.20 -3.50 4.02
C GLU A 111 19.67 -2.18 3.44
N LEU A 112 19.40 -1.17 4.29
CA LEU A 112 18.98 0.16 3.84
C LEU A 112 20.14 1.13 3.63
N LYS A 113 21.36 0.82 4.11
CA LYS A 113 22.49 1.76 4.03
C LYS A 113 22.85 2.13 2.60
N SER A 114 23.03 1.14 1.73
CA SER A 114 23.36 1.38 0.31
C SER A 114 22.23 2.09 -0.45
N ILE A 115 20.98 1.85 -0.06
CA ILE A 115 19.81 2.54 -0.61
C ILE A 115 19.83 4.01 -0.17
N ALA A 116 20.08 4.27 1.13
CA ALA A 116 20.14 5.62 1.68
C ALA A 116 21.27 6.43 1.05
N GLU A 117 22.47 5.87 0.93
CA GLU A 117 23.62 6.50 0.27
C GLU A 117 23.28 6.89 -1.17
N ARG A 118 22.69 5.96 -1.94
CA ARG A 118 22.31 6.21 -3.33
C ARG A 118 21.22 7.28 -3.47
N ILE A 119 20.23 7.30 -2.58
CA ILE A 119 19.18 8.33 -2.56
C ILE A 119 19.81 9.69 -2.23
N LEU A 120 20.61 9.76 -1.17
CA LEU A 120 21.27 10.99 -0.74
C LEU A 120 22.16 11.57 -1.83
N GLN A 121 23.02 10.75 -2.44
CA GLN A 121 23.90 11.18 -3.54
C GLN A 121 23.12 11.78 -4.70
N GLN A 122 22.01 11.16 -5.12
CA GLN A 122 21.20 11.66 -6.22
C GLN A 122 20.45 12.93 -5.86
N VAL A 123 19.85 13.00 -4.67
CA VAL A 123 19.14 14.21 -4.21
C VAL A 123 20.10 15.38 -4.05
N MET A 124 21.29 15.17 -3.46
CA MET A 124 22.30 16.24 -3.31
C MET A 124 22.85 16.73 -4.65
N ALA A 125 22.82 15.88 -5.68
CA ALA A 125 23.16 16.25 -7.05
C ALA A 125 21.98 16.84 -7.84
N ASP A 126 20.85 17.12 -7.19
CA ASP A 126 19.61 17.63 -7.80
C ASP A 126 19.10 16.71 -8.94
N ARG A 127 19.32 15.40 -8.80
CA ARG A 127 18.91 14.36 -9.76
C ARG A 127 17.65 13.63 -9.28
N LEU A 128 16.85 13.20 -10.26
CA LEU A 128 15.76 12.26 -10.00
C LEU A 128 16.33 10.95 -9.44
N VAL A 129 15.82 10.52 -8.30
CA VAL A 129 16.21 9.27 -7.64
C VAL A 129 15.85 8.08 -8.53
N ARG A 130 16.86 7.27 -8.85
CA ARG A 130 16.72 5.95 -9.49
C ARG A 130 17.39 4.90 -8.63
N LEU A 131 16.67 3.84 -8.31
CA LEU A 131 17.18 2.70 -7.55
C LEU A 131 17.42 1.51 -8.47
N GLU A 132 18.30 0.60 -8.05
CA GLU A 132 18.45 -0.66 -8.76
C GLU A 132 17.20 -1.52 -8.57
N PRO A 133 16.81 -2.37 -9.55
CA PRO A 133 15.61 -3.21 -9.44
C PRO A 133 15.56 -4.05 -8.16
N ALA A 134 16.70 -4.57 -7.70
CA ALA A 134 16.80 -5.32 -6.44
C ALA A 134 16.53 -4.45 -5.20
N GLN A 135 16.95 -3.18 -5.22
CA GLN A 135 16.66 -2.22 -4.16
C GLN A 135 15.17 -1.86 -4.15
N GLU A 136 14.57 -1.63 -5.32
CA GLU A 136 13.13 -1.38 -5.42
C GLU A 136 12.31 -2.58 -4.93
N ALA A 137 12.68 -3.79 -5.32
CA ALA A 137 12.04 -5.03 -4.88
C ALA A 137 12.12 -5.18 -3.35
N LEU A 138 13.29 -4.93 -2.76
CA LEU A 138 13.49 -4.95 -1.31
C LEU A 138 12.57 -3.95 -0.60
N LEU A 139 12.54 -2.70 -1.07
CA LEU A 139 11.70 -1.66 -0.48
C LEU A 139 10.21 -2.02 -0.61
N ARG A 140 9.75 -2.46 -1.78
CA ARG A 140 8.36 -2.85 -2.01
C ARG A 140 7.93 -4.00 -1.12
N ALA A 141 8.80 -4.98 -0.91
CA ALA A 141 8.50 -6.17 -0.13
C ALA A 141 8.47 -5.90 1.38
N ARG A 142 9.43 -5.13 1.92
CA ARG A 142 9.60 -4.99 3.38
C ARG A 142 9.17 -3.67 3.99
N TYR A 143 9.30 -2.57 3.24
CA TYR A 143 9.40 -1.24 3.83
C TYR A 143 8.32 -0.25 3.33
N ILE A 144 7.82 -0.44 2.11
CA ILE A 144 6.79 0.44 1.53
C ILE A 144 5.41 -0.04 1.96
N HIS A 145 4.79 0.69 2.89
CA HIS A 145 3.42 0.44 3.30
C HIS A 145 2.42 0.62 2.15
N ILE A 146 1.48 -0.32 1.99
CA ILE A 146 0.37 -0.20 1.03
C ILE A 146 -0.77 0.54 1.73
N SER A 147 -0.72 1.87 1.68
CA SER A 147 -1.73 2.73 2.31
C SER A 147 -3.09 2.69 1.61
N ALA A 148 -3.16 2.24 0.34
CA ALA A 148 -4.40 2.19 -0.42
C ALA A 148 -5.06 0.79 -0.35
N HIS A 149 -6.19 0.69 0.36
CA HIS A 149 -6.94 -0.54 0.59
C HIS A 149 -8.46 -0.32 0.63
N TRP A 150 -9.21 -1.42 0.56
CA TRP A 150 -10.67 -1.41 0.57
C TRP A 150 -11.28 -1.81 1.93
N THR A 151 -10.47 -1.94 2.97
CA THR A 151 -10.95 -2.14 4.34
C THR A 151 -11.82 -0.95 4.76
N PRO A 152 -13.07 -1.18 5.20
CA PRO A 152 -13.93 -0.11 5.69
C PRO A 152 -13.59 0.29 7.13
N GLU A 153 -13.80 1.57 7.43
CA GLU A 153 -13.78 2.13 8.78
C GLU A 153 -15.17 2.73 9.04
N GLY A 154 -15.99 1.98 9.80
CA GLY A 154 -17.42 2.28 9.90
C GLY A 154 -18.09 2.29 8.52
N PRO A 155 -18.87 3.33 8.16
CA PRO A 155 -19.51 3.43 6.85
C PRO A 155 -18.58 3.95 5.74
N PHE A 156 -17.30 4.22 6.03
CA PHE A 156 -16.39 4.91 5.12
C PHE A 156 -15.29 4.01 4.57
N LEU A 157 -14.77 4.39 3.39
CA LEU A 157 -13.59 3.79 2.76
C LEU A 157 -12.50 4.85 2.61
N PHE A 158 -11.89 5.28 3.73
CA PHE A 158 -10.91 6.37 3.73
C PHE A 158 -9.68 6.07 2.87
N SER A 159 -9.19 4.83 2.94
CA SER A 159 -8.01 4.38 2.21
C SER A 159 -8.30 3.85 0.81
N LYS A 160 -9.52 4.07 0.28
CA LYS A 160 -9.91 3.58 -1.05
C LYS A 160 -8.89 4.04 -2.10
N PRO A 161 -8.35 3.13 -2.93
CA PRO A 161 -7.46 3.51 -4.02
C PRO A 161 -8.11 4.50 -4.99
N ALA A 162 -7.32 5.49 -5.43
CA ALA A 162 -7.73 6.41 -6.49
C ALA A 162 -8.02 5.64 -7.81
N PRO A 163 -8.85 6.21 -8.71
CA PRO A 163 -9.10 5.64 -10.03
C PRO A 163 -7.79 5.30 -10.75
N LEU A 164 -7.77 4.18 -11.47
CA LEU A 164 -6.59 3.67 -12.18
C LEU A 164 -5.36 3.42 -11.29
N LYS A 165 -5.54 3.35 -9.96
CA LYS A 165 -4.45 3.18 -8.97
C LYS A 165 -3.37 4.27 -9.07
N ARG A 166 -3.73 5.48 -9.53
CA ARG A 166 -2.81 6.61 -9.69
C ARG A 166 -3.19 7.74 -8.74
N ARG A 167 -2.21 8.21 -7.96
CA ARG A 167 -2.39 9.36 -7.08
C ARG A 167 -2.67 10.61 -7.92
N ASN A 168 -3.69 11.37 -7.54
CA ASN A 168 -3.93 12.68 -8.13
C ASN A 168 -2.79 13.63 -7.77
N VAL A 169 -2.23 14.31 -8.76
CA VAL A 169 -1.17 15.31 -8.57
C VAL A 169 -1.74 16.67 -8.97
N HIS A 170 -1.80 17.58 -8.01
CA HIS A 170 -2.24 18.95 -8.23
C HIS A 170 -1.00 19.81 -8.26
N LEU A 171 -0.68 20.34 -9.46
CA LEU A 171 0.45 21.24 -9.62
C LEU A 171 0.17 22.54 -8.85
N ASN A 172 1.19 23.06 -8.17
CA ASN A 172 1.12 24.37 -7.55
C ASN A 172 1.06 25.42 -8.68
N ARG A 173 -0.15 25.84 -9.04
CA ARG A 173 -0.39 26.91 -10.01
C ARG A 173 -0.91 28.12 -9.24
N PRO A 174 -0.45 29.34 -9.55
CA PRO A 174 -0.96 30.54 -8.91
C PRO A 174 -2.48 30.60 -9.09
N GLN A 175 -3.18 30.85 -7.99
CA GLN A 175 -4.62 30.98 -8.02
C GLN A 175 -4.97 32.32 -8.69
N LYS A 176 -5.80 32.27 -9.73
CA LYS A 176 -6.26 33.47 -10.44
C LYS A 176 -6.89 34.45 -9.45
N GLY A 177 -6.26 35.62 -9.25
CA GLY A 177 -6.74 36.69 -8.36
C GLY A 177 -6.07 36.78 -6.98
N TYR A 178 -5.10 35.93 -6.66
CA TYR A 178 -4.22 36.12 -5.49
C TYR A 178 -2.88 36.73 -5.91
N PRO A 179 -2.32 37.68 -5.12
CA PRO A 179 -0.98 38.21 -5.39
C PRO A 179 0.08 37.12 -5.20
N GLU A 180 1.12 37.16 -6.04
CA GLU A 180 2.31 36.30 -5.99
C GLU A 180 3.30 36.72 -4.90
#